data_AF-B7RHP7-F1
#
_entry.id   AF-B7RHP7-F1
#
_cell.length_a   1.000
_cell.length_b   1.000
_cell.length_c   1.000
_cell.angle_alpha   90.00
_cell.angle_beta   90.00
_cell.angle_gamma   90.00
#
_symmetry.space_group_name_H-M   'P 1'
#
loop_
_entity.id
_entity.type
_entity.pdbx_description
1 polymer ?
#
loop_
_entity_poly.entity_id
_entity_poly.type
_entity_poly.pdbx_seq_one_letter_code
_entity_poly.pdbx_strand_id
1 'polypeptide(L)'
;MDRAGFATFMIAERGRASNALESAGGRSQMGGTRQSVTVPTVSADDILAFSKDIPTFIKIDVEGAELHVLSGMGAVFDVAKPTVYVEVSQQTEPQVRDFFQSKGYNPAVLGGEAQNLLFEHA
;
A
#
# COMPACT_ATOMS: atom_id res chain seq x y z
N MET A 1 -6.35 3.56 0.12
CA MET A 1 -6.27 4.68 -0.85
C MET A 1 -6.02 5.96 -0.08
N ASP A 2 -5.70 7.04 -0.76
CA ASP A 2 -5.45 8.35 -0.15
C ASP A 2 -6.70 9.00 0.44
N ARG A 3 -7.88 8.65 -0.09
CA ARG A 3 -9.19 9.15 0.36
C ARG A 3 -10.36 8.25 -0.03
N ALA A 4 -11.52 8.50 0.58
CA ALA A 4 -12.79 7.94 0.16
C ALA A 4 -13.24 8.48 -1.21
N GLY A 5 -13.86 7.63 -2.03
CA GLY A 5 -14.27 8.01 -3.39
C GLY A 5 -14.56 6.81 -4.28
N PHE A 6 -14.28 6.97 -5.58
CA PHE A 6 -14.39 5.91 -6.58
C PHE A 6 -13.13 5.88 -7.44
N ALA A 7 -12.73 4.69 -7.87
CA ALA A 7 -11.59 4.50 -8.77
C ALA A 7 -11.89 3.43 -9.83
N THR A 8 -11.17 3.51 -10.96
CA THR A 8 -11.19 2.48 -11.99
C THR A 8 -10.26 1.34 -11.57
N PHE A 9 -10.84 0.16 -11.35
CA PHE A 9 -10.12 -1.07 -11.09
C PHE A 9 -10.02 -1.90 -12.38
N MET A 10 -8.79 -2.17 -12.79
CA MET A 10 -8.46 -2.92 -13.98
C MET A 10 -8.23 -4.38 -13.62
N ILE A 11 -9.09 -5.26 -14.14
CA ILE A 11 -8.99 -6.70 -13.99
C ILE A 11 -8.03 -7.23 -15.07
N ALA A 12 -6.97 -7.90 -14.64
CA ALA A 12 -5.94 -8.41 -15.54
C ALA A 12 -6.50 -9.47 -16.52
N GLU A 13 -5.92 -9.53 -17.71
CA GLU A 13 -6.29 -10.51 -18.75
C GLU A 13 -5.88 -11.94 -18.38
N ARG A 14 -4.72 -12.10 -17.73
CA ARG A 14 -4.23 -13.39 -17.28
C ARG A 14 -4.79 -13.71 -15.89
N GLY A 15 -5.42 -14.87 -15.72
CA GLY A 15 -6.04 -15.27 -14.45
C GLY A 15 -5.09 -15.48 -13.25
N ARG A 16 -3.77 -15.37 -13.45
CA ARG A 16 -2.75 -15.40 -12.37
C ARG A 16 -1.96 -14.10 -12.26
N ALA A 17 -2.40 -13.03 -12.92
CA ALA A 17 -1.78 -11.73 -12.83
C ALA A 17 -2.48 -10.84 -11.80
N SER A 18 -1.73 -9.93 -11.19
CA SER A 18 -2.24 -8.96 -10.23
C SER A 18 -3.15 -7.94 -10.92
N ASN A 19 -4.25 -7.60 -10.28
CA ASN A 19 -5.11 -6.50 -10.71
C ASN A 19 -4.52 -5.17 -10.24
N ALA A 20 -4.88 -4.08 -10.89
CA ALA A 20 -4.38 -2.76 -10.52
C ALA A 20 -5.46 -1.71 -10.60
N LEU A 21 -5.28 -0.65 -9.84
CA LEU A 21 -6.02 0.58 -10.09
C LEU A 21 -5.40 1.29 -11.29
N GLU A 22 -6.24 1.88 -12.14
CA GLU A 22 -5.79 2.65 -13.30
C GLU A 22 -4.83 3.77 -12.89
N SER A 23 -5.12 4.43 -11.76
CA SER A 23 -4.27 5.48 -11.20
C SER A 23 -2.88 5.01 -10.76
N ALA A 24 -2.71 3.71 -10.50
CA ALA A 24 -1.42 3.11 -10.16
C ALA A 24 -0.59 2.72 -11.42
N GLY A 25 -1.09 3.05 -12.61
CA GLY A 25 -0.35 3.03 -13.87
C GLY A 25 -0.47 1.75 -14.70
N GLY A 26 -1.18 0.72 -14.23
CA GLY A 26 -1.23 -0.59 -14.87
C GLY A 26 0.14 -1.30 -14.88
N ARG A 27 0.18 -2.59 -14.55
CA ARG A 27 1.45 -3.31 -14.44
C ARG A 27 1.74 -4.13 -15.69
N SER A 28 3.01 -4.21 -16.08
CA SER A 28 3.47 -5.07 -17.18
C SER A 28 3.07 -6.54 -16.97
N GLN A 29 2.94 -6.96 -15.71
CA GLN A 29 2.50 -8.31 -15.35
C GLN A 29 1.02 -8.58 -15.58
N MET A 30 0.18 -7.56 -15.80
CA MET A 30 -1.24 -7.76 -16.10
C MET A 30 -1.44 -8.50 -17.43
N GLY A 31 -0.52 -8.29 -18.38
CA GLY A 31 -0.60 -8.87 -19.72
C GLY A 31 -1.76 -8.33 -20.56
N GLY A 32 -2.37 -7.22 -20.13
CA GLY A 32 -3.60 -6.66 -20.69
C GLY A 32 -4.68 -6.45 -19.62
N THR A 33 -5.74 -5.73 -19.99
CA THR A 33 -6.92 -5.51 -19.14
C THR A 33 -8.12 -6.22 -19.75
N ARG A 34 -8.64 -7.25 -19.08
CA ARG A 34 -9.85 -7.97 -19.52
C ARG A 34 -11.09 -7.10 -19.39
N GLN A 35 -11.15 -6.35 -18.29
CA GLN A 35 -12.32 -5.61 -17.87
C GLN A 35 -11.89 -4.49 -16.93
N SER A 36 -12.56 -3.34 -17.02
CA SER A 36 -12.47 -2.27 -16.04
C SER A 36 -13.80 -2.15 -15.29
N VAL A 37 -13.74 -1.98 -13.97
CA VAL A 37 -14.91 -1.76 -13.12
C VAL A 37 -14.67 -0.58 -12.19
N THR A 38 -15.70 0.22 -11.94
CA THR A 38 -15.62 1.27 -10.92
C THR A 38 -15.84 0.65 -9.55
N VAL A 39 -14.91 0.90 -8.63
CA VAL A 39 -14.97 0.41 -7.24
C VAL A 39 -14.95 1.60 -6.27
N PRO A 40 -15.64 1.50 -5.11
CA PRO A 40 -15.47 2.49 -4.06
C PRO A 40 -14.07 2.39 -3.47
N THR A 41 -13.53 3.52 -3.04
CA THR A 41 -12.28 3.60 -2.29
C THR A 41 -12.54 4.11 -0.88
N VAL A 42 -11.71 3.67 0.06
CA VAL A 42 -11.62 4.19 1.43
C VAL A 42 -10.16 4.35 1.81
N SER A 43 -9.87 5.29 2.70
CA SER A 43 -8.54 5.41 3.30
C SER A 43 -8.40 4.48 4.50
N ALA A 44 -7.16 4.21 4.92
CA ALA A 44 -6.92 3.42 6.12
C ALA A 44 -7.30 4.21 7.38
N ASP A 45 -7.16 5.54 7.34
CA ASP A 45 -7.63 6.43 8.40
C ASP A 45 -9.16 6.36 8.56
N ASP A 46 -9.91 6.27 7.45
CA ASP A 46 -11.36 6.03 7.51
C ASP A 46 -11.65 4.70 8.21
N ILE A 47 -10.93 3.63 7.84
CA ILE A 47 -11.08 2.30 8.47
C ILE A 47 -10.78 2.37 9.97
N LEU A 48 -9.71 3.05 10.38
CA LEU A 48 -9.35 3.24 11.78
C LEU A 48 -10.44 3.97 12.55
N ALA A 49 -11.03 5.02 11.98
CA ALA A 49 -12.09 5.80 12.61
C ALA A 49 -13.38 4.99 12.86
N PHE A 50 -13.66 4.00 12.01
CA PHE A 50 -14.82 3.11 12.17
C PHE A 50 -14.51 1.82 12.95
N SER A 51 -13.24 1.43 13.03
CA SER A 51 -12.79 0.25 13.76
C SER A 51 -12.76 0.50 15.28
N LYS A 52 -13.08 -0.52 16.06
CA LYS A 52 -12.83 -0.51 17.52
C LYS A 52 -11.43 -1.03 17.87
N ASP A 53 -10.80 -1.74 16.94
CA ASP A 53 -9.51 -2.36 17.12
C ASP A 53 -8.42 -1.47 16.50
N ILE A 54 -7.38 -1.21 17.28
CA ILE A 54 -6.18 -0.48 16.85
C ILE A 54 -5.19 -1.50 16.26
N PRO A 55 -4.79 -1.37 14.98
CA PRO A 55 -3.89 -2.33 14.37
C PRO A 55 -2.50 -2.24 15.00
N THR A 56 -1.92 -3.38 15.37
CA THR A 56 -0.53 -3.49 15.83
C THR A 56 0.43 -3.94 14.72
N PHE A 57 -0.11 -4.49 13.63
CA PHE A 57 0.64 -4.94 12.46
C PHE A 57 -0.14 -4.67 11.18
N ILE A 58 0.55 -4.24 10.11
CA ILE A 58 -0.03 -4.02 8.79
C ILE A 58 0.86 -4.62 7.70
N LYS A 59 0.27 -5.36 6.76
CA LYS A 59 0.89 -5.73 5.48
C LYS A 59 0.41 -4.80 4.38
N ILE A 60 1.34 -4.25 3.59
CA ILE A 60 1.05 -3.47 2.38
C ILE A 60 1.71 -4.19 1.19
N ASP A 61 0.87 -4.76 0.34
CA ASP A 61 1.27 -5.47 -0.88
C ASP A 61 0.25 -5.11 -1.95
N VAL A 62 0.55 -4.01 -2.66
CA VAL A 62 -0.41 -3.31 -3.52
C VAL A 62 0.17 -2.98 -4.89
N GLU A 63 1.19 -3.73 -5.30
CA GLU A 63 1.71 -3.76 -6.68
C GLU A 63 1.95 -2.35 -7.25
N GLY A 64 2.71 -1.56 -6.50
CA GLY A 64 3.20 -0.23 -6.83
C GLY A 64 2.23 0.93 -6.58
N ALA A 65 1.17 0.69 -5.82
CA ALA A 65 0.31 1.72 -5.26
C ALA A 65 0.68 2.11 -3.82
N GLU A 66 1.88 1.75 -3.33
CA GLU A 66 2.23 1.87 -1.90
C GLU A 66 2.13 3.32 -1.42
N LEU A 67 2.64 4.27 -2.21
CA LEU A 67 2.59 5.69 -1.85
C LEU A 67 1.15 6.23 -1.75
N HIS A 68 0.22 5.71 -2.57
CA HIS A 68 -1.21 6.07 -2.47
C HIS A 68 -1.88 5.46 -1.24
N VAL A 69 -1.38 4.31 -0.76
CA VAL A 69 -1.86 3.72 0.49
C VAL A 69 -1.32 4.52 1.68
N LEU A 70 -0.02 4.80 1.70
CA LEU A 70 0.66 5.51 2.79
C LEU A 70 0.12 6.93 2.99
N SER A 71 -0.25 7.63 1.91
CA SER A 71 -0.82 8.99 2.02
C SER A 71 -2.19 9.02 2.73
N GLY A 72 -2.92 7.91 2.75
CA GLY A 72 -4.21 7.77 3.45
C GLY A 72 -4.10 7.07 4.81
N MET A 73 -2.90 7.00 5.39
CA MET A 73 -2.58 6.32 6.65
C MET A 73 -2.00 7.28 7.71
N GLY A 74 -2.21 8.59 7.57
CA GLY A 74 -1.60 9.57 8.45
C GLY A 74 -1.97 9.35 9.92
N ALA A 75 -3.27 9.24 10.20
CA ALA A 75 -3.78 8.99 11.55
C ALA A 75 -3.39 7.60 12.07
N VAL A 76 -3.35 6.59 11.19
CA VAL A 76 -2.85 5.25 11.55
C VAL A 76 -1.43 5.32 12.12
N PHE A 77 -0.52 6.05 11.47
CA PHE A 77 0.85 6.18 11.96
C PHE A 77 0.97 7.04 13.22
N ASP A 78 0.15 8.06 13.36
CA ASP A 78 0.20 8.97 14.51
C ASP A 78 -0.41 8.33 15.78
N VAL A 79 -1.45 7.49 15.63
CA VAL A 79 -2.20 6.87 16.74
C VAL A 79 -1.75 5.44 17.03
N ALA A 80 -1.73 4.57 16.02
CA ALA A 80 -1.59 3.13 16.21
C ALA A 80 -0.14 2.67 16.25
N LYS A 81 0.74 3.36 15.54
CA LYS A 81 2.17 3.05 15.39
C LYS A 81 2.47 1.55 15.11
N PRO A 82 1.80 0.93 14.14
CA PRO A 82 1.92 -0.51 13.91
C PRO A 82 3.28 -0.88 13.34
N THR A 83 3.76 -2.09 13.61
CA THR A 83 4.82 -2.69 12.78
C THR A 83 4.28 -2.86 11.35
N VAL A 84 5.02 -2.41 10.34
CA VAL A 84 4.57 -2.47 8.94
C VAL A 84 5.49 -3.34 8.10
N TYR A 85 4.92 -4.33 7.42
CA TYR A 85 5.58 -5.03 6.34
C TYR A 85 5.08 -4.48 5.00
N VAL A 86 5.97 -4.00 4.14
CA VAL A 86 5.62 -3.45 2.83
C VAL A 86 6.49 -4.06 1.73
N GLU A 87 5.83 -4.51 0.67
CA GLU A 87 6.45 -4.95 -0.57
C GLU A 87 6.50 -3.74 -1.52
N VAL A 88 7.68 -3.39 -2.02
CA VAL A 88 7.92 -2.21 -2.84
C VAL A 88 8.63 -2.55 -4.15
N SER A 89 8.40 -1.73 -5.18
CA SER A 89 9.22 -1.78 -6.39
C SER A 89 10.56 -1.07 -6.18
N GLN A 90 11.56 -1.34 -7.04
CA GLN A 90 12.81 -0.56 -7.02
C GLN A 90 12.57 0.95 -7.22
N GLN A 91 11.48 1.33 -7.90
CA GLN A 91 11.16 2.74 -8.13
C GLN A 91 10.56 3.40 -6.88
N THR A 92 9.69 2.70 -6.15
CA THR A 92 8.97 3.26 -5.00
C THR A 92 9.72 3.09 -3.68
N GLU A 93 10.68 2.17 -3.60
CA GLU A 93 11.44 1.85 -2.39
C GLU A 93 12.04 3.07 -1.68
N PRO A 94 12.77 4.00 -2.36
CA PRO A 94 13.40 5.12 -1.66
C PRO A 94 12.36 6.05 -1.03
N GLN A 95 11.27 6.31 -1.74
CA GLN A 95 10.21 7.22 -1.28
C GLN A 95 9.42 6.62 -0.10
N VAL A 96 9.19 5.30 -0.14
CA VAL A 96 8.56 4.57 0.96
C VAL A 96 9.46 4.58 2.20
N ARG A 97 10.75 4.32 2.03
CA ARG A 97 11.74 4.37 3.10
C ARG A 97 11.79 5.75 3.76
N ASP A 98 11.92 6.80 2.96
CA ASP A 98 11.97 8.18 3.44
C ASP A 98 10.70 8.55 4.23
N PHE A 99 9.52 8.14 3.73
CA PHE A 99 8.25 8.34 4.42
C PHE A 99 8.27 7.71 5.81
N PHE A 100 8.61 6.43 5.93
CA PHE A 100 8.64 5.73 7.22
C PHE A 100 9.69 6.30 8.17
N GLN A 101 10.87 6.64 7.68
CA GLN A 101 11.92 7.27 8.49
C GLN A 101 11.48 8.65 9.02
N SER A 102 10.77 9.44 8.20
CA SER A 102 10.20 10.72 8.64
C SER A 102 9.18 10.58 9.78
N LYS A 103 8.59 9.39 9.92
CA LYS A 103 7.65 9.02 10.98
C LYS A 103 8.29 8.28 12.15
N GLY A 104 9.63 8.17 12.19
CA GLY A 104 10.36 7.55 13.31
C GLY A 104 10.46 6.03 13.25
N TYR A 105 10.23 5.43 12.08
CA TYR A 105 10.38 3.99 11.88
C TYR A 105 11.78 3.61 11.43
N ASN A 106 12.25 2.47 11.94
CA ASN A 106 13.50 1.84 11.54
C ASN A 106 13.22 0.72 10.52
N PRO A 107 13.91 0.70 9.38
CA PRO A 107 13.76 -0.35 8.39
C PRO A 107 14.61 -1.58 8.71
N ALA A 108 14.06 -2.76 8.43
CA ALA A 108 14.75 -4.04 8.33
C ALA A 108 14.38 -4.70 6.99
N VAL A 109 15.32 -5.44 6.40
CA VAL A 109 15.08 -6.20 5.16
C VAL A 109 14.69 -7.62 5.53
N LEU A 110 13.57 -8.11 5.00
CA LEU A 110 13.12 -9.49 5.20
C LEU A 110 13.49 -10.38 4.01
N GLY A 111 13.91 -11.61 4.29
CA GLY A 111 14.19 -12.62 3.27
C GLY A 111 15.39 -12.34 2.37
N GLY A 112 16.17 -11.28 2.63
CA GLY A 112 17.32 -10.88 1.82
C GLY A 112 16.97 -10.11 0.54
N GLU A 113 15.68 -9.82 0.31
CA GLU A 113 15.22 -9.07 -0.85
C GLU A 113 14.99 -7.60 -0.47
N ALA A 114 15.70 -6.67 -1.11
CA ALA A 114 15.62 -5.24 -0.80
C ALA A 114 14.22 -4.63 -0.99
N GLN A 115 13.32 -5.36 -1.65
CA GLN A 115 11.93 -4.98 -1.92
C GLN A 115 10.95 -5.37 -0.80
N ASN A 116 11.40 -6.16 0.17
CA ASN A 116 10.59 -6.66 1.28
C ASN A 116 11.05 -5.98 2.57
N LEU A 117 10.37 -4.90 2.94
CA LEU A 117 10.78 -4.04 4.06
C LEU A 117 9.85 -4.21 5.26
N LEU A 118 10.43 -4.45 6.43
CA LEU A 118 9.76 -4.38 7.71
C LEU A 118 10.14 -3.06 8.40
N PHE A 119 9.16 -2.34 8.91
CA PHE A 119 9.34 -1.08 9.61
C PHE A 119 8.80 -1.21 11.03
N GLU A 120 9.64 -0.91 12.01
CA GLU A 120 9.29 -0.89 13.43
C GLU A 120 9.45 0.52 14.00
N HIS A 121 8.46 1.00 14.75
CA HIS A 121 8.54 2.31 15.39
C HIS A 121 9.50 2.25 16.58
N ALA A 122 10.39 3.25 16.70
CA ALA A 122 11.33 3.38 17.81
C ALA A 122 10.65 3.66 19.17
#